data_AF-A0A924T1Y0-F1
#
_entry.id   AF-A0A924T1Y0-F1
#
_cell.length_a   1.000
_cell.length_b   1.000
_cell.length_c   1.000
_cell.angle_alpha   90.00
_cell.angle_beta   90.00
_cell.angle_gamma   90.00
#
_symmetry.space_group_name_H-M   'P 1'
#
loop_
_entity.id
_entity.type
_entity.pdbx_description
1 polymer ?
#
loop_
_entity_poly.entity_id
_entity_poly.type
_entity_poly.pdbx_seq_one_letter_code
_entity_poly.pdbx_strand_id
1 'polypeptide(L)'
;MNHYLKSLSASEQVGAMFLIVFGFLAVCSVVTILLSIRDQPDGPVGDARRQVLGRANVILRSSWLMVIVFWIGWLSGQTVATVLFGLVSFFALREFLTLSPTRRGDHRSLVLAFFGVLPVQYVLVATRHFDLFTVFIPVYVFLAIPVVSALANDPQRFLERNAKLQWGIMVCIYGMSHVPALLLLDFPGYSNKNAFLVFFLVLVVQVCMVVQYVAGRRLHRPPAAPAISRAFNWTSWSMGV
;
A
#
# COMPACT_ATOMS: atom_id res chain seq x y z
N MET A 1 24.96 17.58 15.02
CA MET A 1 24.24 16.42 14.44
C MET A 1 23.71 16.68 13.02
N ASN A 2 23.04 17.81 12.74
CA ASN A 2 22.50 18.13 11.39
C ASN A 2 23.55 18.26 10.27
N HIS A 3 24.78 18.71 10.56
CA HIS A 3 25.83 18.83 9.54
C HIS A 3 26.39 17.48 9.08
N TYR A 4 26.46 16.50 9.98
CA TYR A 4 26.98 15.16 9.70
C TYR A 4 25.99 14.33 8.86
N LEU A 5 24.69 14.47 9.14
CA LEU A 5 23.66 13.81 8.32
C LEU A 5 23.63 14.39 6.90
N LYS A 6 23.82 15.70 6.72
CA LYS A 6 23.84 16.36 5.40
C LYS A 6 25.08 16.04 4.56
N SER A 7 26.19 15.62 5.17
CA SER A 7 27.41 15.24 4.45
C SER A 7 27.43 13.78 3.98
N LEU A 8 26.50 12.95 4.45
CA LEU A 8 26.36 11.55 4.02
C LEU A 8 25.80 11.48 2.60
N SER A 9 26.23 10.47 1.86
CA SER A 9 25.67 10.13 0.55
C SER A 9 24.19 9.73 0.65
N ALA A 10 23.47 9.85 -0.45
CA ALA A 10 22.05 9.46 -0.53
C ALA A 10 21.81 8.02 -0.07
N SER A 11 22.71 7.10 -0.43
CA SER A 11 22.65 5.70 -0.02
C SER A 11 22.87 5.49 1.48
N GLU A 12 23.80 6.23 2.10
CA GLU A 12 24.08 6.11 3.53
C GLU A 12 22.95 6.67 4.38
N GLN A 13 22.36 7.78 3.96
CA GLN A 13 21.17 8.35 4.62
C GLN A 13 19.98 7.39 4.54
N VAL A 14 19.68 6.81 3.37
CA VAL A 14 18.61 5.81 3.24
C VAL A 14 18.90 4.55 4.07
N GLY A 15 20.15 4.09 4.08
CA GLY A 15 20.59 2.98 4.93
C GLY A 15 20.38 3.26 6.42
N ALA A 16 20.73 4.47 6.88
CA ALA A 16 20.49 4.90 8.26
C ALA A 16 18.99 4.94 8.60
N MET A 17 18.15 5.38 7.67
CA MET A 17 16.69 5.37 7.87
C MET A 17 16.15 3.95 8.00
N PHE A 18 16.62 3.02 7.17
CA PHE A 18 16.28 1.60 7.32
C PHE A 18 16.70 1.07 8.69
N LEU A 19 17.92 1.35 9.14
CA LEU A 19 18.39 0.93 10.47
C LEU A 19 17.48 1.45 11.59
N ILE A 20 17.01 2.69 11.49
CA ILE A 20 16.07 3.26 12.47
C ILE A 20 14.74 2.51 12.45
N VAL A 21 14.16 2.26 11.26
CA VAL A 21 12.87 1.56 11.12
C VAL A 21 12.98 0.09 11.56
N PHE A 22 14.00 -0.64 11.10
CA PHE A 22 14.27 -2.01 11.51
C PHE A 22 14.56 -2.11 13.01
N GLY A 23 15.36 -1.19 13.57
CA GLY A 23 15.64 -1.11 14.99
C GLY A 23 14.38 -0.87 15.81
N PHE A 24 13.52 0.06 15.39
CA PHE A 24 12.25 0.32 16.04
C PHE A 24 11.31 -0.90 16.00
N LEU A 25 11.15 -1.53 14.83
CA LEU A 25 10.32 -2.73 14.69
C LEU A 25 10.88 -3.91 15.49
N ALA A 26 12.20 -4.07 15.55
CA ALA A 26 12.86 -5.08 16.37
C ALA A 26 12.59 -4.84 17.86
N VAL A 27 12.73 -3.60 18.34
CA VAL A 27 12.39 -3.24 19.73
C VAL A 27 10.92 -3.52 20.03
N CYS A 28 9.98 -3.11 19.16
CA CYS A 28 8.57 -3.42 19.34
C CYS A 28 8.29 -4.93 19.36
N SER A 29 8.99 -5.70 18.53
CA SER A 29 8.88 -7.16 18.48
C SER A 29 9.39 -7.80 19.78
N VAL A 30 10.57 -7.38 20.26
CA VAL A 30 11.14 -7.84 21.53
C VAL A 30 10.23 -7.49 22.70
N VAL A 31 9.73 -6.26 22.78
CA VAL A 31 8.79 -5.84 23.83
C VAL A 31 7.53 -6.70 23.81
N THR A 32 6.98 -6.99 22.62
CA THR A 32 5.78 -7.83 22.50
C THR A 32 6.05 -9.27 22.94
N ILE A 33 7.22 -9.82 22.60
CA ILE A 33 7.65 -11.16 23.04
C ILE A 33 7.85 -11.20 24.56
N LEU A 34 8.59 -10.24 25.14
CA LEU A 34 8.80 -10.16 26.58
C LEU A 34 7.48 -10.03 27.35
N LEU A 35 6.53 -9.24 26.83
CA LEU A 35 5.20 -9.12 27.42
C LEU A 35 4.35 -10.39 27.25
N SER A 36 4.58 -11.18 26.20
CA SER A 36 3.89 -12.47 25.99
C SER A 36 4.38 -13.60 26.88
N ILE A 37 5.67 -13.59 27.24
CA ILE A 37 6.30 -14.61 28.11
C ILE A 37 5.94 -14.38 29.59
N ARG A 38 5.62 -13.14 29.97
CA ARG A 38 5.20 -12.82 31.33
C ARG A 38 3.87 -13.52 31.65
N ASP A 39 3.87 -14.31 32.73
CA ASP A 39 2.68 -15.01 33.22
C ASP A 39 1.51 -14.03 33.36
N GLN A 40 0.42 -14.38 32.68
CA GLN A 40 -0.78 -13.56 32.63
C GLN A 40 -1.76 -14.08 33.66
N PRO A 41 -2.27 -13.22 34.56
CA PRO A 41 -3.23 -13.65 35.56
C PRO A 41 -4.48 -14.19 34.86
N ASP A 42 -4.93 -15.39 35.26
CA ASP A 42 -6.16 -15.98 34.77
C ASP A 42 -7.35 -15.14 35.23
N GLY A 43 -8.17 -14.71 34.27
CA GLY A 43 -9.31 -13.83 34.49
C GLY A 43 -9.54 -12.84 33.33
N PRO A 44 -10.62 -12.05 33.40
CA PRO A 44 -11.03 -11.14 32.32
C PRO A 44 -9.97 -10.08 31.95
N VAL A 45 -9.11 -9.72 32.90
CA VAL A 45 -7.98 -8.79 32.67
C VAL A 45 -6.85 -9.46 31.88
N GLY A 46 -6.59 -10.74 32.12
CA GLY A 46 -5.61 -11.54 31.36
C GLY A 46 -6.06 -11.75 29.91
N ASP A 47 -7.34 -12.04 29.69
CA ASP A 47 -7.91 -12.24 28.36
C ASP A 47 -7.88 -10.97 27.50
N ALA A 48 -8.20 -9.81 28.09
CA ALA A 48 -8.09 -8.52 27.41
C ALA A 48 -6.63 -8.24 26.97
N ARG A 49 -5.64 -8.59 27.81
CA ARG A 49 -4.22 -8.44 27.49
C ARG A 49 -3.77 -9.39 26.37
N ARG A 50 -4.19 -10.66 26.41
CA ARG A 50 -3.94 -11.65 25.35
C ARG A 50 -4.46 -11.14 23.99
N GLN A 51 -5.67 -10.58 23.96
CA GLN A 51 -6.24 -10.01 22.73
C GLN A 51 -5.45 -8.80 22.20
N VAL A 52 -4.97 -7.93 23.09
CA VAL A 52 -4.13 -6.78 22.69
C VAL A 52 -2.79 -7.25 22.11
N LEU A 53 -2.12 -8.22 22.76
CA LEU A 53 -0.86 -8.79 22.30
C LEU A 53 -1.02 -9.54 20.97
N GLY A 54 -2.10 -10.32 20.82
CA GLY A 54 -2.42 -11.03 19.58
C GLY A 54 -2.60 -10.06 18.40
N ARG A 55 -3.35 -8.96 18.61
CA ARG A 55 -3.49 -7.91 17.59
C ARG A 55 -2.17 -7.22 17.28
N ALA A 56 -1.36 -6.91 18.29
CA ALA A 56 -0.05 -6.29 18.10
C ALA A 56 0.87 -7.18 17.26
N ASN A 57 0.86 -8.50 17.49
CA ASN A 57 1.67 -9.46 16.73
C ASN A 57 1.26 -9.53 15.24
N VAL A 58 -0.06 -9.51 14.95
CA VAL A 58 -0.55 -9.47 13.57
C VAL A 58 -0.07 -8.20 12.85
N ILE A 59 -0.14 -7.04 13.52
CA ILE A 59 0.33 -5.77 12.97
C ILE A 59 1.85 -5.80 12.76
N LEU A 60 2.61 -6.29 13.73
CA LEU A 60 4.07 -6.40 13.61
C LEU A 60 4.47 -7.31 12.44
N ARG A 61 3.82 -8.46 12.27
CA ARG A 61 4.11 -9.38 11.17
C ARG A 61 3.83 -8.75 9.80
N SER A 62 2.73 -8.01 9.66
CA SER A 62 2.43 -7.32 8.40
C SER A 62 3.37 -6.13 8.16
N SER A 63 3.74 -5.38 9.20
CA SER A 63 4.75 -4.31 9.12
C SER A 63 6.13 -4.84 8.70
N TRP A 64 6.57 -5.98 9.25
CA TRP A 64 7.83 -6.63 8.85
C TRP A 64 7.80 -7.02 7.37
N LEU A 65 6.69 -7.60 6.89
CA LEU A 65 6.54 -7.96 5.49
C LEU A 65 6.65 -6.71 4.59
N MET A 66 5.95 -5.62 4.93
CA MET A 66 6.04 -4.37 4.17
C MET A 66 7.45 -3.79 4.14
N VAL A 67 8.13 -3.72 5.30
CA VAL A 67 9.48 -3.15 5.38
C VAL A 67 10.50 -4.01 4.64
N ILE A 68 10.39 -5.33 4.69
CA ILE A 68 11.28 -6.24 3.95
C ILE A 68 11.06 -6.09 2.44
N VAL A 69 9.82 -6.11 1.97
CA VAL A 69 9.50 -5.92 0.54
C VAL A 69 10.06 -4.58 0.05
N PHE A 70 9.88 -3.52 0.83
CA PHE A 70 10.41 -2.20 0.51
C PHE A 70 11.94 -2.15 0.51
N TRP A 71 12.58 -2.77 1.51
CA TRP A 71 14.03 -2.84 1.62
C TRP A 71 14.67 -3.62 0.47
N ILE A 72 14.08 -4.75 0.08
CA ILE A 72 14.48 -5.52 -1.11
C ILE A 72 14.30 -4.66 -2.35
N GLY A 73 13.15 -4.01 -2.52
CA GLY A 73 12.88 -3.13 -3.65
C GLY A 73 13.91 -2.00 -3.77
N TRP A 74 14.34 -1.42 -2.65
CA TRP A 74 15.39 -0.42 -2.63
C TRP A 74 16.77 -0.98 -3.01
N LEU A 75 17.17 -2.12 -2.45
CA LEU A 75 18.47 -2.73 -2.71
C LEU A 75 18.63 -3.28 -4.13
N SER A 76 17.52 -3.70 -4.76
CA SER A 76 17.54 -4.47 -6.00
C SER A 76 17.51 -3.63 -7.28
N GLY A 77 17.50 -2.30 -7.16
CA GLY A 77 17.52 -1.38 -8.30
C GLY A 77 16.15 -1.15 -8.95
N GLN A 78 16.10 -0.19 -9.87
CA GLN A 78 14.84 0.32 -10.45
C GLN A 78 14.01 -0.77 -11.13
N THR A 79 14.64 -1.64 -11.92
CA THR A 79 13.94 -2.69 -12.67
C THR A 79 13.29 -3.72 -11.74
N VAL A 80 14.02 -4.19 -10.73
CA VAL A 80 13.50 -5.19 -9.80
C VAL A 80 12.40 -4.59 -8.93
N ALA A 81 12.54 -3.34 -8.50
CA ALA A 81 11.48 -2.62 -7.80
C ALA A 81 10.20 -2.54 -8.64
N THR A 82 10.29 -2.17 -9.92
CA THR A 82 9.14 -2.11 -10.83
C THR A 82 8.46 -3.48 -10.97
N VAL A 83 9.24 -4.56 -11.14
CA VAL A 83 8.68 -5.93 -11.21
C VAL A 83 8.01 -6.33 -9.89
N LEU A 84 8.65 -6.06 -8.75
CA LEU A 84 8.12 -6.35 -7.43
C LEU A 84 6.77 -5.66 -7.20
N PHE A 85 6.68 -4.35 -7.50
CA PHE A 85 5.42 -3.62 -7.41
C PHE A 85 4.38 -4.14 -8.41
N GLY A 86 4.80 -4.60 -9.59
CA GLY A 86 3.93 -5.28 -10.55
C GLY A 86 3.29 -6.55 -9.98
N LEU A 87 4.09 -7.38 -9.29
CA LEU A 87 3.60 -8.56 -8.59
C LEU A 87 2.66 -8.19 -7.44
N VAL A 88 3.00 -7.16 -6.65
CA VAL A 88 2.13 -6.66 -5.57
C VAL A 88 0.80 -6.16 -6.14
N SER A 89 0.81 -5.41 -7.25
CA SER A 89 -0.40 -4.99 -7.97
C SER A 89 -1.24 -6.17 -8.43
N PHE A 90 -0.61 -7.24 -8.92
CA PHE A 90 -1.29 -8.46 -9.35
C PHE A 90 -2.02 -9.12 -8.17
N PHE A 91 -1.32 -9.30 -7.05
CA PHE A 91 -1.92 -9.90 -5.84
C PHE A 91 -3.02 -9.02 -5.25
N ALA A 92 -2.80 -7.70 -5.18
CA ALA A 92 -3.78 -6.75 -4.69
C ALA A 92 -5.05 -6.74 -5.55
N LEU A 93 -4.90 -6.74 -6.88
CA LEU A 93 -6.03 -6.81 -7.80
C LEU A 93 -6.78 -8.14 -7.66
N ARG A 94 -6.06 -9.26 -7.53
CA ARG A 94 -6.67 -10.57 -7.30
C ARG A 94 -7.49 -10.60 -6.01
N GLU A 95 -6.95 -10.08 -4.92
CA GLU A 95 -7.66 -10.00 -3.64
C GLU A 95 -8.90 -9.09 -3.75
N PHE A 96 -8.76 -7.91 -4.34
CA PHE A 96 -9.86 -6.97 -4.56
C PHE A 96 -11.01 -7.59 -5.37
N LEU A 97 -10.68 -8.30 -6.45
CA LEU A 97 -11.67 -8.95 -7.30
C LEU A 97 -12.29 -10.19 -6.65
N THR A 98 -11.58 -10.86 -5.74
CA THR A 98 -12.14 -11.97 -4.96
C THR A 98 -13.18 -11.48 -3.96
N LEU A 99 -12.99 -10.28 -3.40
CA LEU A 99 -13.94 -9.64 -2.50
C LEU A 99 -15.13 -8.99 -3.24
N SER A 100 -14.99 -8.73 -4.54
CA SER A 100 -16.01 -8.11 -5.37
C SER A 100 -16.85 -9.18 -6.08
N PRO A 101 -18.19 -9.12 -6.04
CA PRO A 101 -19.02 -10.07 -6.79
C PRO A 101 -18.78 -9.95 -8.31
N THR A 102 -18.10 -10.93 -8.91
CA THR A 102 -17.85 -11.02 -10.36
C THR A 102 -18.72 -12.08 -11.03
N ARG A 103 -19.10 -11.87 -12.29
CA ARG A 103 -19.89 -12.84 -13.08
C ARG A 103 -19.08 -13.43 -14.23
N ARG A 104 -19.54 -14.55 -14.80
CA ARG A 104 -18.94 -15.17 -16.01
C ARG A 104 -18.83 -14.18 -17.18
N GLY A 105 -19.79 -13.25 -17.33
CA GLY A 105 -19.76 -12.20 -18.35
C GLY A 105 -18.59 -11.21 -18.20
N ASP A 106 -17.97 -11.11 -17.01
CA ASP A 106 -16.81 -10.23 -16.79
C ASP A 106 -15.48 -10.85 -17.20
N HIS A 107 -15.45 -12.13 -17.58
CA HIS A 107 -14.19 -12.86 -17.79
C HIS A 107 -13.26 -12.17 -18.80
N ARG A 108 -13.80 -11.63 -19.91
CA ARG A 108 -13.00 -10.90 -20.91
C ARG A 108 -12.38 -9.62 -20.35
N SER A 109 -13.16 -8.86 -19.59
CA SER A 109 -12.71 -7.62 -18.94
C SER A 109 -11.67 -7.90 -17.84
N LEU A 110 -11.83 -9.01 -17.12
CA LEU A 110 -10.85 -9.48 -16.14
C LEU A 110 -9.53 -9.91 -16.79
N VAL A 111 -9.60 -10.69 -17.88
CA VAL A 111 -8.41 -11.08 -18.67
C VAL A 111 -7.70 -9.84 -19.19
N LEU A 112 -8.44 -8.85 -19.72
CA LEU A 112 -7.88 -7.59 -20.15
C LEU A 112 -7.17 -6.84 -19.00
N ALA A 113 -7.77 -6.80 -17.81
CA ALA A 113 -7.18 -6.15 -16.64
C ALA A 113 -5.84 -6.80 -16.22
N PHE A 114 -5.80 -8.13 -16.11
CA PHE A 114 -4.62 -8.86 -15.61
C PHE A 114 -3.51 -9.01 -16.64
N PHE A 115 -3.86 -9.29 -17.91
CA PHE A 115 -2.88 -9.66 -18.93
C PHE A 115 -2.64 -8.56 -19.97
N GLY A 116 -3.50 -7.54 -20.02
CA GLY A 116 -3.31 -6.36 -20.88
C GLY A 116 -2.90 -5.14 -20.06
N VAL A 117 -3.81 -4.65 -19.21
CA VAL A 117 -3.65 -3.37 -18.50
C VAL A 117 -2.46 -3.39 -17.55
N LEU A 118 -2.36 -4.40 -16.68
CA LEU A 118 -1.29 -4.48 -15.69
C LEU A 118 0.10 -4.54 -16.35
N PRO A 119 0.39 -5.45 -17.30
CA PRO A 119 1.69 -5.49 -17.95
C PRO A 119 2.02 -4.20 -18.69
N VAL A 120 1.07 -3.67 -19.47
CA VAL A 120 1.29 -2.43 -20.23
C VAL A 120 1.61 -1.26 -19.31
N GLN A 121 0.87 -1.09 -18.20
CA GLN A 121 1.14 -0.01 -17.25
C GLN A 121 2.56 -0.08 -16.68
N TYR A 122 3.02 -1.27 -16.30
CA TYR A 122 4.36 -1.43 -15.73
C TYR A 122 5.48 -1.35 -16.78
N VAL A 123 5.21 -1.71 -18.04
CA VAL A 123 6.13 -1.45 -19.17
C VAL A 123 6.25 0.04 -19.45
N LEU A 124 5.15 0.81 -19.39
CA LEU A 124 5.18 2.27 -19.54
C LEU A 124 6.02 2.93 -18.45
N VAL A 125 5.92 2.46 -17.20
CA VAL A 125 6.80 2.90 -16.11
C VAL A 125 8.25 2.56 -16.39
N ALA A 126 8.55 1.30 -16.75
CA ALA A 126 9.92 0.84 -16.99
C ALA A 126 10.61 1.59 -18.15
N THR A 127 9.85 1.95 -19.19
CA THR A 127 10.33 2.69 -20.35
C THR A 127 10.27 4.22 -20.19
N ARG A 128 9.86 4.71 -19.01
CA ARG A 128 9.78 6.15 -18.66
C ARG A 128 8.87 7.00 -19.55
N HIS A 129 7.82 6.40 -20.13
CA HIS A 129 6.81 7.14 -20.91
C HIS A 129 5.76 7.74 -19.98
N PHE A 130 6.15 8.73 -19.17
CA PHE A 130 5.30 9.27 -18.09
C PHE A 130 4.01 9.96 -18.59
N ASP A 131 4.06 10.60 -19.76
CA ASP A 131 2.86 11.23 -20.36
C ASP A 131 1.78 10.19 -20.66
N LEU A 132 2.16 9.08 -21.30
CA LEU A 132 1.22 8.01 -21.60
C LEU A 132 0.83 7.23 -20.35
N PHE A 133 1.75 7.01 -19.42
CA PHE A 133 1.50 6.34 -18.14
C PHE A 133 0.38 6.99 -17.32
N THR A 134 0.35 8.33 -17.24
CA THR A 134 -0.67 9.05 -16.45
C THR A 134 -2.05 9.02 -17.10
N VAL A 135 -2.12 8.93 -18.43
CA VAL A 135 -3.37 8.97 -19.21
C VAL A 135 -3.90 7.56 -19.53
N PHE A 136 -3.03 6.54 -19.58
CA PHE A 136 -3.36 5.18 -20.02
C PHE A 136 -4.56 4.60 -19.28
N ILE A 137 -4.52 4.56 -17.95
CA ILE A 137 -5.62 3.98 -17.17
C ILE A 137 -6.83 4.93 -17.10
N PRO A 138 -6.70 6.19 -16.64
CA PRO A 138 -7.86 7.04 -16.38
C PRO A 138 -8.67 7.39 -17.63
N VAL A 139 -8.04 7.40 -18.82
CA VAL A 139 -8.73 7.71 -20.08
C VAL A 139 -8.97 6.46 -20.90
N TYR A 140 -7.92 5.75 -21.32
CA TYR A 140 -8.08 4.66 -22.29
C TYR A 140 -8.69 3.41 -21.67
N VAL A 141 -8.16 2.94 -20.54
CA VAL A 141 -8.66 1.72 -19.91
C VAL A 141 -10.06 1.91 -19.33
N PHE A 142 -10.33 3.08 -18.73
CA PHE A 142 -11.66 3.41 -18.24
C PHE A 142 -12.71 3.37 -19.36
N LEU A 143 -12.39 3.77 -20.58
CA LEU A 143 -13.28 3.63 -21.73
C LEU A 143 -13.32 2.20 -22.30
N ALA A 144 -12.18 1.52 -22.35
CA ALA A 144 -12.08 0.17 -22.91
C ALA A 144 -12.84 -0.89 -22.09
N ILE A 145 -12.83 -0.79 -20.76
CA ILE A 145 -13.48 -1.78 -19.87
C ILE A 145 -14.99 -1.89 -20.15
N PRO A 146 -15.80 -0.81 -20.14
CA PRO A 146 -17.21 -0.87 -20.50
C PRO A 146 -17.46 -1.43 -21.89
N VAL A 147 -16.64 -1.06 -22.89
CA VAL A 147 -16.78 -1.55 -24.27
C VAL A 147 -16.59 -3.07 -24.32
N VAL A 148 -15.53 -3.59 -23.70
CA VAL A 148 -15.26 -5.04 -23.66
C VAL A 148 -16.33 -5.79 -22.87
N SER A 149 -16.79 -5.22 -21.76
CA SER A 149 -17.90 -5.78 -20.98
C SER A 149 -19.21 -5.81 -21.79
N ALA A 150 -19.48 -4.79 -22.62
CA ALA A 150 -20.69 -4.73 -23.44
C ALA A 150 -20.69 -5.81 -24.52
N LEU A 151 -19.52 -6.16 -25.07
CA LEU A 151 -19.36 -7.27 -26.01
C LEU A 151 -19.66 -8.66 -25.39
N ALA A 152 -19.78 -8.76 -24.07
CA ALA A 152 -20.25 -9.98 -23.40
C ALA A 152 -21.79 -10.11 -23.38
N ASN A 153 -22.52 -9.06 -23.83
CA ASN A 153 -23.98 -9.02 -23.93
C ASN A 153 -24.73 -9.42 -22.64
N ASP A 154 -24.22 -8.98 -21.48
CA ASP A 154 -24.83 -9.24 -20.18
C ASP A 154 -25.22 -7.93 -19.47
N PRO A 155 -26.51 -7.56 -19.47
CA PRO A 155 -26.96 -6.28 -18.90
C PRO A 155 -27.08 -6.30 -17.36
N GLN A 156 -26.98 -7.46 -16.70
CA GLN A 156 -27.25 -7.55 -15.26
C GLN A 156 -26.18 -6.81 -14.45
N ARG A 157 -26.63 -5.77 -13.72
CA ARG A 157 -25.79 -4.89 -12.89
C ARG A 157 -24.57 -4.38 -13.66
N PHE A 158 -24.71 -4.15 -14.96
CA PHE A 158 -23.62 -3.80 -15.87
C PHE A 158 -22.82 -2.59 -15.39
N LEU A 159 -23.50 -1.48 -15.04
CA LEU A 159 -22.83 -0.26 -14.56
C LEU A 159 -22.10 -0.49 -13.23
N GLU A 160 -22.72 -1.19 -12.28
CA GLU A 160 -22.12 -1.48 -10.97
C GLU A 160 -20.84 -2.33 -11.11
N ARG A 161 -20.88 -3.37 -11.97
CA ARG A 161 -19.73 -4.24 -12.24
C ARG A 161 -18.58 -3.49 -12.90
N ASN A 162 -18.89 -2.72 -13.95
CA ASN A 162 -17.87 -1.93 -14.62
C ASN A 162 -17.24 -0.88 -13.69
N ALA A 163 -18.05 -0.20 -12.88
CA ALA A 163 -17.55 0.77 -11.90
C ALA A 163 -16.60 0.11 -10.88
N LYS A 164 -16.97 -1.06 -10.34
CA LYS A 164 -16.09 -1.82 -9.42
C LYS A 164 -14.78 -2.22 -10.08
N LEU A 165 -14.83 -2.70 -11.32
CA LEU A 165 -13.64 -3.14 -12.06
C LEU A 165 -12.73 -1.93 -12.38
N GLN A 166 -13.29 -0.83 -12.87
CA GLN A 166 -12.57 0.43 -13.11
C GLN A 166 -11.87 0.94 -11.83
N TRP A 167 -12.58 0.97 -10.70
CA TRP A 167 -12.00 1.37 -9.42
C TRP A 167 -10.93 0.39 -8.92
N GLY A 168 -11.13 -0.92 -9.10
CA GLY A 168 -10.13 -1.93 -8.78
C GLY A 168 -8.84 -1.73 -9.58
N ILE A 169 -8.93 -1.49 -10.90
CA ILE A 169 -7.78 -1.15 -11.75
C ILE A 169 -7.13 0.16 -11.27
N MET A 170 -7.93 1.18 -10.96
CA MET A 170 -7.44 2.49 -10.54
C MET A 170 -6.63 2.39 -9.23
N VAL A 171 -7.12 1.66 -8.23
CA VAL A 171 -6.43 1.56 -6.94
C VAL A 171 -5.27 0.58 -7.02
N CYS A 172 -5.49 -0.63 -7.55
CA CYS A 172 -4.50 -1.72 -7.48
C CYS A 172 -3.41 -1.64 -8.54
N ILE A 173 -3.69 -1.12 -9.74
CA ILE A 173 -2.71 -0.99 -10.82
C ILE A 173 -2.22 0.46 -10.88
N TYR A 174 -3.10 1.42 -11.17
CA TYR A 174 -2.68 2.80 -11.39
C TYR A 174 -2.02 3.38 -10.13
N GLY A 175 -2.70 3.37 -8.99
CA GLY A 175 -2.16 3.90 -7.73
C GLY A 175 -0.83 3.26 -7.33
N MET A 176 -0.74 1.94 -7.36
CA MET A 176 0.49 1.22 -7.01
C MET A 176 1.65 1.48 -7.98
N SER A 177 1.38 1.62 -9.28
CA SER A 177 2.41 1.88 -10.30
C SER A 177 3.09 3.25 -10.17
N HIS A 178 2.51 4.19 -9.41
CA HIS A 178 3.15 5.48 -9.11
C HIS A 178 4.34 5.34 -8.16
N VAL A 179 4.37 4.30 -7.31
CA VAL A 179 5.46 4.10 -6.37
C VAL A 179 6.79 3.83 -7.08
N PRO A 180 6.91 2.86 -8.01
CA PRO A 180 8.13 2.72 -8.80
C PRO A 180 8.37 3.89 -9.74
N ALA A 181 7.32 4.55 -10.27
CA ALA A 181 7.49 5.74 -11.12
C ALA A 181 8.24 6.87 -10.39
N LEU A 182 8.01 7.06 -9.09
CA LEU A 182 8.76 8.01 -8.26
C LEU A 182 10.26 7.68 -8.19
N LEU A 183 10.68 6.41 -8.32
CA LEU A 183 12.10 6.03 -8.36
C LEU A 183 12.78 6.43 -9.67
N LEU A 184 12.01 6.47 -10.74
CA LEU A 184 12.47 6.70 -12.13
C LEU A 184 12.40 8.17 -12.55
N LEU A 185 11.76 9.04 -11.74
CA LEU A 185 11.55 10.44 -12.07
C LEU A 185 12.86 11.25 -11.93
N ASP A 186 13.30 11.92 -12.98
CA ASP A 186 14.51 12.74 -12.93
C ASP A 186 14.18 14.19 -12.55
N PHE A 187 14.59 14.62 -11.36
CA PHE A 187 14.43 16.00 -10.90
C PHE A 187 15.72 16.81 -11.13
N PRO A 188 15.66 17.96 -11.83
CA PRO A 188 16.81 18.85 -11.99
C PRO A 188 17.38 19.26 -10.61
N GLY A 189 18.66 18.97 -10.37
CA GLY A 189 19.33 19.27 -9.09
C GLY A 189 19.07 18.27 -7.95
N TYR A 190 18.33 17.18 -8.19
CA TYR A 190 18.00 16.13 -7.21
C TYR A 190 18.42 14.72 -7.66
N SER A 191 19.49 14.63 -8.46
CA SER A 191 20.00 13.36 -9.01
C SER A 191 20.37 12.36 -7.90
N ASN A 192 19.97 11.09 -8.08
CA ASN A 192 20.22 9.96 -7.16
C ASN A 192 19.53 10.01 -5.78
N LYS A 193 18.50 10.85 -5.60
CA LYS A 193 17.73 10.93 -4.34
C LYS A 193 16.28 10.44 -4.45
N ASN A 194 15.90 9.84 -5.57
CA ASN A 194 14.52 9.40 -5.80
C ASN A 194 14.03 8.32 -4.82
N ALA A 195 14.96 7.50 -4.30
CA ALA A 195 14.67 6.55 -3.22
C ALA A 195 14.11 7.23 -1.96
N PHE A 196 14.51 8.48 -1.68
CA PHE A 196 13.97 9.24 -0.55
C PHE A 196 12.51 9.60 -0.72
N LEU A 197 12.04 9.84 -1.95
CA LEU A 197 10.63 10.16 -2.19
C LEU A 197 9.73 8.97 -1.84
N VAL A 198 10.18 7.78 -2.22
CA VAL A 198 9.46 6.54 -1.95
C VAL A 198 9.54 6.18 -0.46
N PHE A 199 10.69 6.42 0.19
CA PHE A 199 10.80 6.28 1.63
C PHE A 199 9.92 7.29 2.37
N PHE A 200 9.92 8.55 1.95
CA PHE A 200 9.10 9.61 2.50
C PHE A 200 7.61 9.26 2.40
N LEU A 201 7.16 8.79 1.22
CA LEU A 201 5.80 8.32 1.01
C LEU A 201 5.42 7.25 2.05
N VAL A 202 6.24 6.21 2.18
CA VAL A 202 5.97 5.12 3.13
C VAL A 202 5.99 5.63 4.58
N LEU A 203 6.96 6.44 4.95
CA LEU A 203 7.06 6.99 6.31
C LEU A 203 5.84 7.84 6.65
N VAL A 204 5.42 8.73 5.77
CA VAL A 204 4.24 9.60 5.98
C VAL A 204 2.99 8.74 6.14
N VAL A 205 2.78 7.76 5.27
CA VAL A 205 1.63 6.85 5.36
C VAL A 205 1.66 6.06 6.67
N GLN A 206 2.81 5.51 7.07
CA GLN A 206 2.93 4.74 8.32
C GLN A 206 2.71 5.60 9.56
N VAL A 207 3.31 6.80 9.60
CA VAL A 207 3.12 7.75 10.71
C VAL A 207 1.65 8.16 10.80
N CYS A 208 1.00 8.48 9.67
CA CYS A 208 -0.42 8.78 9.60
C CYS A 208 -1.27 7.65 10.21
N MET A 209 -1.03 6.40 9.79
CA MET A 209 -1.74 5.23 10.30
C MET A 209 -1.55 5.01 11.81
N VAL A 210 -0.32 5.16 12.31
CA VAL A 210 0.00 5.02 13.73
C VAL A 210 -0.67 6.12 14.55
N VAL A 211 -0.59 7.37 14.11
CA VAL A 211 -1.22 8.51 14.79
C VAL A 211 -2.73 8.34 14.84
N GLN A 212 -3.37 8.00 13.71
CA GLN A 212 -4.81 7.73 13.66
C GLN A 212 -5.22 6.60 14.61
N TYR A 213 -4.44 5.53 14.66
CA TYR A 213 -4.70 4.39 15.55
C TYR A 213 -4.56 4.77 17.03
N VAL A 214 -3.50 5.50 17.40
CA VAL A 214 -3.26 5.95 18.78
C VAL A 214 -4.32 6.97 19.19
N ALA A 215 -4.67 7.92 18.33
CA ALA A 215 -5.71 8.91 18.58
C ALA A 215 -7.08 8.24 18.76
N GLY A 216 -7.44 7.29 17.89
CA GLY A 216 -8.69 6.53 17.98
C GLY A 216 -8.81 5.75 19.28
N ARG A 217 -7.70 5.16 19.76
CA ARG A 217 -7.68 4.46 21.06
C ARG A 217 -7.68 5.40 22.26
N ARG A 218 -7.01 6.55 22.22
CA ARG A 218 -6.93 7.45 23.38
C ARG A 218 -8.22 8.26 23.57
N LEU A 219 -8.79 8.75 22.48
CA LEU A 219 -9.94 9.66 22.53
C LEU A 219 -11.29 8.93 22.72
N HIS A 220 -11.34 7.60 22.51
CA HIS A 220 -12.54 6.77 22.67
C HIS A 220 -13.81 7.35 22.02
N ARG A 221 -13.65 8.08 20.91
CA ARG A 221 -14.80 8.74 20.27
C ARG A 221 -15.61 7.74 19.44
N PRO A 222 -16.93 7.91 19.38
CA PRO A 222 -17.77 7.04 18.54
C PRO A 222 -17.34 7.15 17.07
N PRO A 223 -17.43 6.06 16.30
CA PRO A 223 -17.14 6.10 14.87
C PRO A 223 -18.11 7.04 14.15
N ALA A 224 -17.59 7.80 13.18
CA ALA A 224 -18.39 8.74 12.40
C ALA A 224 -19.30 8.03 11.37
N ALA A 225 -18.91 6.82 10.92
CA ALA A 225 -19.65 6.03 9.93
C ALA A 225 -19.71 4.54 10.31
N PRO A 226 -20.41 4.16 11.40
CA PRO A 226 -20.37 2.80 11.97
C PRO A 226 -20.82 1.68 11.03
N ALA A 227 -21.71 1.99 10.09
CA ALA A 227 -22.19 1.02 9.10
C ALA A 227 -21.15 0.68 8.02
N ILE A 228 -20.13 1.54 7.84
CA ILE A 228 -19.07 1.38 6.83
C ILE A 228 -17.75 1.00 7.52
N SER A 229 -17.37 1.72 8.56
CA SER A 229 -16.14 1.50 9.31
C SER A 229 -16.35 1.76 10.79
N ARG A 230 -16.06 0.75 11.61
CA ARG A 230 -16.10 0.86 13.07
C ARG A 230 -14.89 1.60 13.66
N ALA A 231 -13.87 1.87 12.84
CA ALA A 231 -12.63 2.52 13.27
C ALA A 231 -12.53 4.00 12.86
N PHE A 232 -13.32 4.44 11.86
CA PHE A 232 -13.18 5.79 11.32
C PHE A 232 -13.80 6.86 12.22
N ASN A 233 -13.02 7.90 12.53
CA ASN A 233 -13.45 9.08 13.27
C ASN A 233 -12.73 10.35 12.77
N TRP A 234 -13.48 11.45 12.59
CA TRP A 234 -12.96 12.72 12.07
C TRP A 234 -11.79 13.31 12.87
N THR A 235 -11.82 13.25 14.20
CA THR A 235 -10.73 13.82 15.01
C THR A 235 -9.48 12.98 14.96
N SER A 236 -9.63 11.65 14.84
CA SER A 236 -8.48 10.75 14.70
C SER A 236 -7.85 10.92 13.32
N TRP A 237 -8.69 11.04 12.29
CA TRP A 237 -8.26 11.34 10.93
C TRP A 237 -7.51 12.69 10.85
N SER A 238 -8.08 13.76 11.42
CA SER A 238 -7.46 15.10 11.38
C SER A 238 -6.14 15.19 12.15
N MET A 239 -5.89 14.30 13.13
CA MET A 239 -4.60 14.24 13.81
C MET A 239 -3.52 13.53 12.97
N GLY A 240 -3.92 12.64 12.05
CA GLY A 240 -3.00 11.92 11.19
C GLY A 240 -2.66 12.64 9.87
N VAL A 241 -3.45 13.65 9.50
CA VAL A 241 -3.19 14.55 8.35
C VAL A 241 -2.26 15.66 8.80
#